data_AF-A0A179SXK7-F1
#
_entry.id   AF-A0A179SXK7-F1
#
_cell.length_a   1.000
_cell.length_b   1.000
_cell.length_c   1.000
_cell.angle_alpha   90.00
_cell.angle_beta   90.00
_cell.angle_gamma   90.00
#
_symmetry.space_group_name_H-M   'P 1'
#
loop_
_entity.id
_entity.type
_entity.pdbx_description
1 polymer ?
#
loop_
_entity_poly.entity_id
_entity_poly.type
_entity_poly.pdbx_seq_one_letter_code
_entity_poly.pdbx_strand_id
1 'polypeptide(L)'
;MFCINCGANHLENNANYCSNCGKQLNQHVGINNKKVHYLIPIISLIIVIILLFSVEFYESKINEKVLVFQENAERKALAGEYDKALEYIEQGLSYRNDYDILKKEKEMIISIKELNEELIGVEKKIMNEDFDDAQKEINLLRRQVNINSSPLFINLTNQIEQVETSVKVGEIKEEINKLTTIDELADKLSTLYSLELQEASELKQQIYTKMVMISATNAEQNLENKHFNQAFNVIDEALQYVVNNEKLLSLKDRITEEKSSFEKAEQERIEKAILAAKKEEERNLTKAVQVTSINLKVDKYGDAYIDGIVKNSGTETVHSIIIEFTVVDKSGKKLEEGKTNVFPNKLVPGQTGEFEHVTYSAKENAKVNINNISWLLEEKKG
;
A
#
# COMPACT_ATOMS: atom_id res chain seq x y z
N MET A 1 100.14 70.97 -44.57
CA MET A 1 100.21 70.31 -43.23
C MET A 1 101.37 70.89 -42.41
N PHE A 2 101.34 70.78 -41.09
CA PHE A 2 102.42 71.23 -40.18
C PHE A 2 103.24 70.04 -39.68
N CYS A 3 104.57 70.15 -39.67
CA CYS A 3 105.42 69.11 -39.07
C CYS A 3 105.47 69.27 -37.54
N ILE A 4 104.83 68.36 -36.80
CA ILE A 4 104.83 68.35 -35.32
C ILE A 4 106.26 68.25 -34.74
N ASN A 5 107.21 67.68 -35.51
CA ASN A 5 108.59 67.46 -35.05
C ASN A 5 109.54 68.65 -35.28
N CYS A 6 109.33 69.49 -36.28
CA CYS A 6 110.31 70.55 -36.63
C CYS A 6 109.70 71.91 -36.95
N GLY A 7 108.38 72.08 -36.85
CA GLY A 7 107.78 73.40 -36.98
C GLY A 7 107.63 73.92 -38.42
N ALA A 8 107.79 73.08 -39.45
CA ALA A 8 107.69 73.52 -40.85
C ALA A 8 106.21 73.60 -41.31
N ASN A 9 105.85 74.73 -41.92
CA ASN A 9 104.44 75.10 -42.21
C ASN A 9 104.01 74.93 -43.67
N HIS A 10 104.92 74.51 -44.56
CA HIS A 10 104.66 74.31 -45.99
C HIS A 10 105.06 72.90 -46.44
N LEU A 11 104.37 71.88 -45.91
CA LEU A 11 104.49 70.49 -46.37
C LEU A 11 103.49 70.21 -47.50
N GLU A 12 103.96 69.59 -48.59
CA GLU A 12 103.13 69.05 -49.66
C GLU A 12 102.11 68.04 -49.10
N ASN A 13 100.86 68.12 -49.57
CA ASN A 13 99.72 67.41 -48.97
C ASN A 13 99.84 65.86 -48.96
N ASN A 14 100.79 65.30 -49.72
CA ASN A 14 100.96 63.84 -49.86
C ASN A 14 102.38 63.36 -49.46
N ALA A 15 103.18 64.18 -48.78
CA ALA A 15 104.53 63.80 -48.37
C ALA A 15 104.50 62.82 -47.19
N ASN A 16 105.11 61.64 -47.35
CA ASN A 16 105.25 60.64 -46.27
C ASN A 16 106.32 61.03 -45.22
N TYR A 17 107.23 61.92 -45.58
CA TYR A 17 108.32 62.41 -44.73
C TYR A 17 108.39 63.93 -44.80
N CYS A 18 108.77 64.57 -43.70
CA CYS A 18 108.98 66.01 -43.66
C CYS A 18 110.21 66.36 -44.48
N SER A 19 110.05 67.18 -45.52
CA SER A 19 111.16 67.66 -46.38
C SER A 19 112.24 68.42 -45.62
N ASN A 20 111.93 68.98 -44.45
CA ASN A 20 112.88 69.77 -43.67
C ASN A 20 113.64 68.98 -42.60
N CYS A 21 113.05 67.92 -42.03
CA CYS A 21 113.68 67.16 -40.93
C CYS A 21 113.79 65.65 -41.18
N GLY A 22 113.33 65.15 -42.33
CA GLY A 22 113.42 63.76 -42.73
C GLY A 22 112.55 62.78 -41.91
N LYS A 23 111.83 63.25 -40.88
CA LYS A 23 110.97 62.38 -40.05
C LYS A 23 109.64 62.08 -40.75
N GLN A 24 109.17 60.84 -40.60
CA GLN A 24 107.92 60.35 -41.18
C GLN A 24 106.73 61.12 -40.62
N LEU A 25 105.87 61.61 -41.50
CA LEU A 25 104.60 62.23 -41.15
C LEU A 25 103.62 61.07 -40.99
N ASN A 26 103.23 60.75 -39.75
CA ASN A 26 102.50 59.53 -39.42
C ASN A 26 101.28 59.32 -40.32
N GLN A 27 101.24 58.15 -40.97
CA GLN A 27 100.18 57.68 -41.84
C GLN A 27 98.82 57.71 -41.11
N HIS A 28 97.78 58.17 -41.81
CA HIS A 28 96.40 58.01 -41.40
C HIS A 28 96.13 56.55 -41.00
N VAL A 29 95.79 56.33 -39.74
CA VAL A 29 95.27 55.06 -39.24
C VAL A 29 93.87 54.87 -39.84
N GLY A 30 93.82 54.31 -41.06
CA GLY A 30 92.58 53.85 -41.67
C GLY A 30 92.08 52.64 -40.90
N ILE A 31 91.04 52.82 -40.08
CA ILE A 31 90.34 51.71 -39.41
C ILE A 31 89.76 50.81 -40.51
N ASN A 32 90.32 49.62 -40.65
CA ASN A 32 89.98 48.65 -41.68
C ASN A 32 88.64 47.95 -41.33
N ASN A 33 87.52 48.57 -41.73
CA ASN A 33 86.15 48.13 -41.39
C ASN A 33 85.61 46.92 -42.17
N LYS A 34 86.46 46.09 -42.81
CA LYS A 34 86.00 44.92 -43.58
C LYS A 34 85.41 43.78 -42.71
N LYS A 35 85.70 43.74 -41.40
CA LYS A 35 85.12 42.73 -40.47
C LYS A 35 83.69 43.06 -40.02
N VAL A 36 83.28 44.33 -40.08
CA VAL A 36 81.96 44.77 -39.62
C VAL A 36 80.85 44.28 -40.56
N HIS A 37 81.12 44.19 -41.86
CA HIS A 37 80.15 43.69 -42.85
C HIS A 37 79.79 42.20 -42.70
N TYR A 38 80.69 41.37 -42.14
CA TYR A 38 80.39 39.96 -41.83
C TYR A 38 79.80 39.75 -40.43
N LEU A 39 80.04 40.68 -39.49
CA LEU A 39 79.49 40.61 -38.13
C LEU A 39 77.98 40.94 -38.07
N ILE A 40 77.52 41.89 -38.88
CA ILE A 40 76.10 42.29 -38.94
C ILE A 40 75.14 41.11 -39.24
N PRO A 41 75.35 40.30 -40.30
CA PRO A 41 74.46 39.15 -40.57
C PRO A 41 74.54 38.06 -39.50
N ILE A 42 75.70 37.86 -38.86
CA ILE A 42 75.88 36.87 -37.78
C ILE A 42 75.10 37.30 -36.52
N ILE A 43 75.20 38.57 -36.13
CA ILE A 43 74.46 39.11 -34.98
C ILE A 43 72.94 39.05 -35.25
N SER A 44 72.52 39.41 -36.46
CA SER A 44 71.11 39.28 -36.87
C SER A 44 70.62 37.84 -36.78
N LEU A 45 71.42 36.85 -37.22
CA LEU A 45 71.09 35.43 -37.11
C LEU A 45 70.98 34.99 -35.64
N ILE A 46 71.92 35.40 -34.77
CA ILE A 46 71.88 35.07 -33.34
C ILE A 46 70.62 35.64 -32.68
N ILE A 47 70.25 36.88 -33.00
CA ILE A 47 69.02 37.51 -32.46
C ILE A 47 67.78 36.72 -32.90
N VAL A 48 67.70 36.33 -34.17
CA VAL A 48 66.59 35.51 -34.66
C VAL A 48 66.54 34.15 -33.95
N ILE A 49 67.68 33.48 -33.75
CA ILE A 49 67.74 32.20 -33.02
C ILE A 49 67.27 32.37 -31.58
N ILE A 50 67.72 33.42 -30.87
CA ILE A 50 67.29 33.70 -29.50
C ILE A 50 65.79 33.98 -29.44
N LEU A 51 65.25 34.76 -30.38
CA LEU A 51 63.82 35.03 -30.46
C LEU A 51 63.01 33.76 -30.70
N LEU A 52 63.41 32.93 -31.67
CA LEU A 52 62.75 31.65 -31.95
C LEU A 52 62.81 30.71 -30.74
N PHE A 53 63.97 30.58 -30.09
CA PHE A 53 64.11 29.76 -28.89
C PHE A 53 63.26 30.29 -27.72
N SER A 54 63.18 31.60 -27.55
CA SER A 54 62.36 32.22 -26.49
C SER A 54 60.87 32.00 -26.73
N VAL A 55 60.43 32.07 -27.99
CA VAL A 55 59.04 31.78 -28.38
C VAL A 55 58.72 30.31 -28.16
N GLU A 56 59.55 29.39 -28.65
CA GLU A 56 59.37 27.94 -28.44
C GLU A 56 59.32 27.57 -26.96
N PHE A 57 60.23 28.12 -26.14
CA PHE A 57 60.23 27.88 -24.70
C PHE A 57 58.97 28.43 -24.01
N TYR A 58 58.51 29.62 -24.42
CA TYR A 58 57.28 30.21 -23.90
C TYR A 58 56.04 29.39 -24.29
N GLU A 59 55.92 29.04 -25.57
CA GLU A 59 54.82 28.21 -26.09
C GLU A 59 54.80 26.83 -25.41
N SER A 60 55.95 26.19 -25.24
CA SER A 60 56.06 24.91 -24.53
C SER A 60 55.55 25.02 -23.09
N LYS A 61 55.88 26.10 -22.38
CA LYS A 61 55.44 26.31 -21.00
C LYS A 61 53.95 26.61 -20.90
N ILE A 62 53.39 27.32 -21.88
CA ILE A 62 51.94 27.55 -21.97
C ILE A 62 51.22 26.23 -22.25
N ASN A 63 51.71 25.42 -23.18
CA ASN A 63 51.12 24.13 -23.51
C ASN A 63 51.13 23.18 -22.30
N GLU A 64 52.23 23.11 -21.55
CA GLU A 64 52.30 22.31 -20.32
C GLU A 64 51.24 22.75 -19.30
N LYS A 65 51.06 24.06 -19.09
CA LYS A 65 50.02 24.57 -18.19
C LYS A 65 48.62 24.20 -18.66
N VAL A 66 48.32 24.36 -19.94
CA VAL A 66 47.00 24.02 -20.52
C VAL A 66 46.71 22.53 -20.32
N LEU A 67 47.69 21.65 -20.52
CA LEU A 67 47.54 20.21 -20.29
C LEU A 67 47.30 19.87 -18.82
N VAL A 68 47.98 20.54 -17.88
CA VAL A 68 47.72 20.36 -16.44
C VAL A 68 46.30 20.79 -16.08
N PHE A 69 45.79 21.88 -16.67
CA PHE A 69 44.39 22.29 -16.47
C PHE A 69 43.41 21.27 -17.04
N GLN A 70 43.68 20.75 -18.24
CA GLN A 70 42.88 19.70 -18.86
C GLN A 70 42.82 18.44 -17.97
N GLU A 71 43.96 17.93 -17.51
CA GLU A 71 44.00 16.73 -16.66
C GLU A 71 43.23 16.92 -15.34
N ASN A 72 43.35 18.10 -14.72
CA ASN A 72 42.59 18.40 -13.50
C ASN A 72 41.09 18.54 -13.77
N ALA A 73 40.70 19.10 -14.92
CA ALA A 73 39.31 19.18 -15.34
C ALA A 73 38.71 17.77 -15.55
N GLU A 74 39.40 16.91 -16.31
CA GLU A 74 38.99 15.52 -16.55
C GLU A 74 38.81 14.75 -15.23
N ARG A 75 39.78 14.87 -14.32
CA ARG A 75 39.72 14.22 -13.00
C ARG A 75 38.53 14.69 -12.18
N LYS A 76 38.23 15.99 -12.21
CA LYS A 76 37.08 16.57 -11.50
C LYS A 76 35.76 16.18 -12.14
N ALA A 77 35.67 16.15 -13.46
CA ALA A 77 34.49 15.71 -14.19
C ALA A 77 34.17 14.23 -13.91
N LEU A 78 35.19 13.36 -13.93
CA LEU A 78 35.04 11.94 -13.58
C LEU A 78 34.60 11.72 -12.12
N ALA A 79 34.97 12.63 -11.22
CA ALA A 79 34.51 12.62 -9.83
C ALA A 79 33.11 13.22 -9.62
N GLY A 80 32.45 13.71 -10.67
CA GLY A 80 31.16 14.41 -10.59
C GLY A 80 31.25 15.86 -10.08
N GLU A 81 32.46 16.40 -9.89
CA GLU A 81 32.69 17.79 -9.49
C GLU A 81 32.67 18.73 -10.72
N TYR A 82 31.55 18.79 -11.44
CA TYR A 82 31.44 19.45 -12.75
C TYR A 82 31.76 20.95 -12.72
N ASP A 83 31.33 21.68 -11.69
CA ASP A 83 31.61 23.12 -11.59
C ASP A 83 33.11 23.42 -11.48
N LYS A 84 33.84 22.60 -10.72
CA LYS A 84 35.31 22.72 -10.61
C LYS A 84 36.01 22.28 -11.88
N ALA A 85 35.47 21.28 -12.58
CA ALA A 85 36.00 20.88 -13.88
C ALA A 85 35.89 22.04 -14.88
N LEU A 86 34.74 22.71 -14.93
CA LEU A 86 34.54 23.91 -15.75
C LEU A 86 35.48 25.04 -15.36
N GLU A 87 35.72 25.26 -14.06
CA GLU A 87 36.68 26.26 -13.59
C GLU A 87 38.10 25.99 -14.13
N TYR A 88 38.57 24.73 -14.07
CA TYR A 88 39.87 24.36 -14.63
C TYR A 88 39.91 24.53 -16.16
N ILE A 89 38.83 24.22 -16.86
CA ILE A 89 38.73 24.45 -18.31
C ILE A 89 38.83 25.94 -18.64
N GLU A 90 38.13 26.81 -17.92
CA GLU A 90 38.22 28.26 -18.12
C GLU A 90 39.64 28.77 -17.86
N GLN A 91 40.31 28.26 -16.83
CA GLN A 91 41.71 28.60 -16.56
C GLN A 91 42.62 28.17 -17.72
N GLY A 92 42.43 26.98 -18.28
CA GLY A 92 43.16 26.52 -19.47
C GLY A 92 42.89 27.37 -20.72
N LEU A 93 41.61 27.68 -21.00
CA LEU A 93 41.21 28.53 -22.13
C LEU A 93 41.68 29.99 -21.98
N SER A 94 41.89 30.47 -20.75
CA SER A 94 42.47 31.81 -20.52
C SER A 94 43.93 31.91 -20.99
N TYR A 95 44.66 30.78 -21.01
CA TYR A 95 46.01 30.71 -21.58
C TYR A 95 45.99 30.44 -23.09
N ARG A 96 45.03 29.66 -23.58
CA ARG A 96 44.90 29.32 -25.00
C ARG A 96 43.43 29.18 -25.42
N ASN A 97 42.84 30.31 -25.83
CA ASN A 97 41.41 30.39 -26.16
C ASN A 97 41.01 29.65 -27.45
N ASP A 98 41.97 29.25 -28.28
CA ASP A 98 41.75 28.50 -29.51
C ASP A 98 41.94 26.98 -29.33
N TYR A 99 42.12 26.48 -28.10
CA TYR A 99 42.30 25.06 -27.87
C TYR A 99 40.97 24.28 -27.94
N ASP A 100 40.73 23.64 -29.08
CA ASP A 100 39.46 22.99 -29.42
C ASP A 100 39.08 21.82 -28.48
N ILE A 101 40.06 21.12 -27.89
CA ILE A 101 39.80 19.98 -27.01
C ILE A 101 39.08 20.45 -25.73
N LEU A 102 39.62 21.48 -25.06
CA LEU A 102 38.99 22.06 -23.87
C LEU A 102 37.60 22.63 -24.17
N LYS A 103 37.37 23.18 -25.37
CA LYS A 103 36.02 23.65 -25.76
C LYS A 103 35.02 22.50 -25.86
N LYS A 104 35.42 21.39 -26.48
CA LYS A 104 34.56 20.19 -26.59
C LYS A 104 34.31 19.54 -25.22
N GLU A 105 35.32 19.47 -24.37
CA GLU A 105 35.17 18.98 -23.00
C GLU A 105 34.24 19.87 -22.18
N LYS A 106 34.35 21.19 -22.33
CA LYS A 106 33.43 22.15 -21.71
C LYS A 106 31.98 21.89 -22.12
N GLU A 107 31.73 21.77 -23.42
CA GLU A 107 30.39 21.46 -23.95
C GLU A 107 29.85 20.15 -23.40
N MET A 108 30.70 19.10 -23.34
CA MET A 108 30.31 17.80 -22.79
C MET A 108 29.97 17.87 -21.30
N ILE A 109 30.78 18.57 -20.50
CA ILE A 109 30.54 18.71 -19.05
C ILE A 109 29.28 19.54 -18.78
N ILE A 110 29.04 20.61 -19.55
CA ILE A 110 27.79 21.39 -19.46
C ILE A 110 26.59 20.48 -19.76
N SER A 111 26.64 19.72 -20.85
CA SER A 111 25.56 18.78 -21.20
C SER A 111 25.30 17.74 -20.11
N ILE A 112 26.35 17.16 -19.50
CA ILE A 112 26.19 16.22 -18.38
C ILE A 112 25.57 16.91 -17.17
N LYS A 113 25.95 18.15 -16.87
CA LYS A 113 25.37 18.92 -15.76
C LYS A 113 23.88 19.17 -15.98
N GLU A 114 23.48 19.59 -17.17
CA GLU A 114 22.06 19.78 -17.54
C GLU A 114 21.25 18.48 -17.40
N LEU A 115 21.79 17.36 -17.87
CA LEU A 115 21.14 16.06 -17.73
C LEU A 115 21.01 15.59 -16.27
N ASN A 116 21.98 15.93 -15.40
CA ASN A 116 21.86 15.66 -13.96
C ASN A 116 20.75 16.50 -13.33
N GLU A 117 20.59 17.76 -13.75
CA GLU A 117 19.50 18.62 -13.27
C GLU A 117 18.12 18.08 -13.71
N GLU A 118 18.02 17.57 -14.94
CA GLU A 118 16.83 16.85 -15.42
C GLU A 118 16.57 15.58 -14.61
N LEU A 119 17.61 14.79 -14.27
CA LEU A 119 17.47 13.59 -13.43
C LEU A 119 16.93 13.92 -12.03
N ILE A 120 17.38 15.03 -11.42
CA ILE A 120 16.82 15.54 -10.15
C ILE A 120 15.34 15.93 -10.32
N GLY A 121 14.95 16.40 -11.50
CA GLY A 121 13.54 16.62 -11.86
C GLY A 121 12.73 15.32 -11.81
N VAL A 122 13.27 14.23 -12.35
CA VAL A 122 12.64 12.89 -12.31
C VAL A 122 12.49 12.40 -10.87
N GLU A 123 13.52 12.54 -10.03
CA GLU A 123 13.46 12.15 -8.62
C GLU A 123 12.32 12.88 -7.87
N LYS A 124 12.08 14.15 -8.16
CA LYS A 124 10.95 14.90 -7.59
C LYS A 124 9.60 14.35 -8.03
N LYS A 125 9.47 13.89 -9.28
CA LYS A 125 8.23 13.25 -9.75
C LYS A 125 7.97 11.93 -9.04
N ILE A 126 9.02 11.12 -8.83
CA ILE A 126 8.95 9.90 -8.02
C ILE A 126 8.45 10.21 -6.60
N MET A 127 8.97 11.26 -5.96
CA MET A 127 8.50 11.69 -4.63
C MET A 127 7.03 12.11 -4.60
N ASN A 128 6.50 12.58 -5.73
CA ASN A 128 5.10 12.97 -5.89
C ASN A 128 4.22 11.82 -6.41
N GLU A 129 4.74 10.59 -6.47
CA GLU A 129 4.06 9.40 -7.00
C GLU A 129 3.64 9.51 -8.48
N ASP A 130 4.26 10.42 -9.24
CA ASP A 130 4.01 10.62 -10.67
C ASP A 130 4.93 9.72 -11.50
N PHE A 131 4.70 8.40 -11.41
CA PHE A 131 5.59 7.40 -11.98
C PHE A 131 5.53 7.35 -13.51
N ASP A 132 4.36 7.54 -14.11
CA ASP A 132 4.19 7.54 -15.58
C ASP A 132 5.05 8.63 -16.25
N ASP A 133 5.04 9.85 -15.70
CA ASP A 133 5.83 10.94 -16.26
C ASP A 133 7.30 10.83 -15.89
N ALA A 134 7.64 10.30 -14.71
CA ALA A 134 9.01 9.94 -14.36
C ALA A 134 9.60 8.92 -15.35
N GLN A 135 8.84 7.88 -15.71
CA GLN A 135 9.26 6.83 -16.64
C GLN A 135 9.41 7.36 -18.07
N LYS A 136 8.62 8.34 -18.49
CA LYS A 136 8.81 9.01 -19.81
C LYS A 136 10.10 9.82 -19.84
N GLU A 137 10.39 10.58 -18.78
CA GLU A 137 11.60 11.41 -18.69
C GLU A 137 12.86 10.57 -18.55
N ILE A 138 12.84 9.49 -17.76
CA ILE A 138 14.00 8.58 -17.65
C ILE A 138 14.32 7.94 -19.02
N ASN A 139 13.30 7.60 -19.81
CA ASN A 139 13.47 7.08 -21.17
C ASN A 139 14.02 8.13 -22.15
N LEU A 140 13.74 9.41 -21.94
CA LEU A 140 14.35 10.51 -22.68
C LEU A 140 15.82 10.67 -22.28
N LEU A 141 16.11 10.77 -20.98
CA LEU A 141 17.47 10.88 -20.45
C LEU A 141 18.37 9.75 -20.92
N ARG A 142 17.89 8.50 -20.82
CA ARG A 142 18.64 7.32 -21.26
C ARG A 142 18.98 7.37 -22.75
N ARG A 143 18.09 7.89 -23.60
CA ARG A 143 18.38 8.07 -25.03
C ARG A 143 19.45 9.12 -25.26
N GLN A 144 19.39 10.25 -24.54
CA GLN A 144 20.39 11.31 -24.65
C GLN A 144 21.79 10.84 -24.20
N VAL A 145 21.85 10.06 -23.13
CA VAL A 145 23.09 9.50 -22.59
C VAL A 145 23.67 8.41 -23.50
N ASN A 146 22.84 7.47 -23.99
CA ASN A 146 23.30 6.34 -24.81
C ASN A 146 23.88 6.72 -26.19
N ILE A 147 23.63 7.94 -26.68
CA ILE A 147 24.24 8.45 -27.92
C ILE A 147 25.73 8.76 -27.71
N ASN A 148 26.18 8.92 -26.46
CA ASN A 148 27.53 9.34 -26.12
C ASN A 148 28.35 8.18 -25.54
N SER A 149 29.49 7.85 -26.16
CA SER A 149 30.38 6.76 -25.71
C SER A 149 31.47 7.21 -24.72
N SER A 150 31.40 8.46 -24.23
CA SER A 150 32.44 9.03 -23.37
C SER A 150 32.37 8.46 -21.94
N PRO A 151 33.53 8.15 -21.30
CA PRO A 151 33.58 7.69 -19.91
C PRO A 151 32.92 8.63 -18.90
N LEU A 152 32.81 9.93 -19.22
CA LEU A 152 32.17 10.91 -18.36
C LEU A 152 30.67 10.61 -18.13
N PHE A 153 30.02 9.88 -19.03
CA PHE A 153 28.60 9.53 -18.90
C PHE A 153 28.35 8.29 -18.04
N ILE A 154 29.36 7.47 -17.72
CA ILE A 154 29.18 6.19 -17.01
C ILE A 154 28.49 6.40 -15.66
N ASN A 155 28.89 7.43 -14.90
CA ASN A 155 28.28 7.73 -13.61
C ASN A 155 26.79 8.12 -13.77
N LEU A 156 26.49 9.00 -14.73
CA LEU A 156 25.12 9.40 -15.02
C LEU A 156 24.26 8.22 -15.51
N THR A 157 24.80 7.33 -16.34
CA THR A 157 24.11 6.10 -16.76
C THR A 157 23.72 5.25 -15.55
N ASN A 158 24.66 5.02 -14.62
CA ASN A 158 24.38 4.24 -13.42
C ASN A 158 23.32 4.90 -12.53
N GLN A 159 23.34 6.23 -12.40
CA GLN A 159 22.33 6.97 -11.65
C GLN A 159 20.94 6.87 -12.31
N ILE A 160 20.88 6.99 -13.64
CA ILE A 160 19.66 6.79 -14.42
C ILE A 160 19.09 5.39 -14.18
N GLU A 161 19.93 4.35 -14.19
CA GLU A 161 19.48 2.97 -13.93
C GLU A 161 18.94 2.77 -12.50
N GLN A 162 19.56 3.40 -11.50
CA GLN A 162 19.07 3.39 -10.11
C GLN A 162 17.73 4.11 -9.95
N VAL A 163 17.58 5.27 -10.59
CA VAL A 163 16.33 6.04 -10.60
C VAL A 163 15.25 5.28 -11.36
N GLU A 164 15.56 4.66 -12.51
CA GLU A 164 14.64 3.80 -13.28
C GLU A 164 14.14 2.63 -12.43
N THR A 165 15.03 2.00 -11.64
CA THR A 165 14.65 0.94 -10.71
C THR A 165 13.69 1.45 -9.64
N SER A 166 13.93 2.66 -9.12
CA SER A 166 13.05 3.30 -8.13
C SER A 166 11.66 3.62 -8.70
N VAL A 167 11.58 4.08 -9.96
CA VAL A 167 10.30 4.28 -10.68
C VAL A 167 9.53 2.96 -10.74
N LYS A 168 10.16 1.89 -11.24
CA LYS A 168 9.51 0.56 -11.36
C LYS A 168 9.03 0.02 -10.03
N VAL A 169 9.82 0.16 -8.97
CA VAL A 169 9.41 -0.23 -7.62
C VAL A 169 8.18 0.58 -7.18
N GLY A 170 8.15 1.88 -7.46
CA GLY A 170 7.01 2.76 -7.20
C GLY A 170 5.75 2.34 -7.95
N GLU A 171 5.83 2.09 -9.25
CA GLU A 171 4.73 1.60 -10.08
C GLU A 171 4.16 0.29 -9.51
N ILE A 172 5.02 -0.66 -9.15
CA ILE A 172 4.59 -1.93 -8.55
C ILE A 172 3.90 -1.69 -7.19
N LYS A 173 4.38 -0.75 -6.37
CA LYS A 173 3.71 -0.37 -5.11
C LYS A 173 2.31 0.17 -5.38
N GLU A 174 2.15 1.04 -6.38
CA GLU A 174 0.85 1.60 -6.76
C GLU A 174 -0.11 0.51 -7.25
N GLU A 175 0.38 -0.42 -8.08
CA GLU A 175 -0.40 -1.58 -8.51
C GLU A 175 -0.86 -2.43 -7.33
N ILE A 176 0.05 -2.81 -6.41
CA ILE A 176 -0.28 -3.56 -5.19
C ILE A 176 -1.36 -2.82 -4.40
N ASN A 177 -1.28 -1.49 -4.30
CA ASN A 177 -2.26 -0.67 -3.60
C ASN A 177 -3.66 -0.65 -4.25
N LYS A 178 -3.78 -0.97 -5.54
CA LYS A 178 -5.06 -1.10 -6.24
C LYS A 178 -5.70 -2.48 -6.11
N LEU A 179 -4.93 -3.53 -5.82
CA LEU A 179 -5.45 -4.91 -5.68
C LEU A 179 -6.37 -5.02 -4.45
N THR A 180 -7.46 -5.76 -4.55
CA THR A 180 -8.49 -5.81 -3.48
C THR A 180 -8.81 -7.21 -3.01
N THR A 181 -8.27 -8.24 -3.66
CA THR A 181 -8.53 -9.65 -3.34
C THR A 181 -7.24 -10.39 -3.00
N ILE A 182 -7.36 -11.52 -2.29
CA ILE A 182 -6.21 -12.36 -1.92
C ILE A 182 -5.63 -13.05 -3.15
N ASP A 183 -6.49 -13.53 -4.07
CA ASP A 183 -6.07 -14.10 -5.35
C ASP A 183 -5.21 -13.13 -6.17
N GLU A 184 -5.66 -11.89 -6.38
CA GLU A 184 -4.88 -10.87 -7.11
C GLU A 184 -3.52 -10.61 -6.46
N LEU A 185 -3.49 -10.53 -5.12
CA LEU A 185 -2.27 -10.32 -4.36
C LEU A 185 -1.34 -11.52 -4.43
N ALA A 186 -1.87 -12.74 -4.45
CA ALA A 186 -1.11 -13.98 -4.60
C ALA A 186 -0.49 -14.08 -6.00
N ASP A 187 -1.26 -13.76 -7.03
CA ASP A 187 -0.77 -13.67 -8.40
C ASP A 187 0.37 -12.67 -8.49
N LYS A 188 0.21 -11.47 -7.91
CA LYS A 188 1.28 -10.47 -7.89
C LYS A 188 2.51 -10.96 -7.11
N LEU A 189 2.31 -11.62 -5.97
CA LEU A 189 3.40 -12.19 -5.17
C LEU A 189 4.22 -13.22 -5.98
N SER A 190 3.55 -14.05 -6.78
CA SER A 190 4.20 -15.05 -7.64
C SER A 190 5.22 -14.41 -8.60
N THR A 191 4.86 -13.25 -9.18
CA THR A 191 5.75 -12.51 -10.10
C THR A 191 6.97 -11.91 -9.40
N LEU A 192 6.88 -11.64 -8.09
CA LEU A 192 7.99 -11.09 -7.30
C LEU A 192 8.96 -12.17 -6.82
N TYR A 193 8.58 -13.45 -6.84
CA TYR A 193 9.51 -14.54 -6.48
C TYR A 193 10.61 -14.73 -7.51
N SER A 194 10.38 -14.37 -8.78
CA SER A 194 11.42 -14.39 -9.82
C SER A 194 12.39 -13.21 -9.76
N LEU A 195 12.17 -12.23 -8.88
CA LEU A 195 13.03 -11.06 -8.73
C LEU A 195 13.95 -11.23 -7.51
N GLU A 196 15.24 -11.45 -7.75
CA GLU A 196 16.31 -11.54 -6.73
C GLU A 196 16.85 -10.14 -6.36
N LEU A 197 15.98 -9.26 -5.87
CA LEU A 197 16.34 -7.90 -5.48
C LEU A 197 15.87 -7.60 -4.05
N GLN A 198 16.63 -6.81 -3.30
CA GLN A 198 16.28 -6.43 -1.93
C GLN A 198 14.96 -5.64 -1.90
N GLU A 199 14.72 -4.84 -2.92
CA GLU A 199 13.49 -4.10 -3.19
C GLU A 199 12.28 -5.03 -3.34
N ALA A 200 12.47 -6.23 -3.91
CA ALA A 200 11.40 -7.23 -4.01
C ALA A 200 10.98 -7.78 -2.64
N SER A 201 11.87 -7.76 -1.64
CA SER A 201 11.51 -8.17 -0.27
C SER A 201 10.54 -7.18 0.38
N GLU A 202 10.73 -5.89 0.19
CA GLU A 202 9.83 -4.87 0.72
C GLU A 202 8.44 -4.97 0.09
N LEU A 203 8.38 -5.16 -1.23
CA LEU A 203 7.14 -5.35 -1.97
C LEU A 203 6.38 -6.59 -1.50
N LYS A 204 7.09 -7.72 -1.26
CA LYS A 204 6.49 -8.94 -0.68
C LYS A 204 5.86 -8.68 0.69
N GLN A 205 6.55 -7.95 1.57
CA GLN A 205 6.01 -7.60 2.89
C GLN A 205 4.76 -6.70 2.82
N GLN A 206 4.74 -5.76 1.86
CA GLN A 206 3.55 -4.94 1.62
C GLN A 206 2.36 -5.81 1.17
N ILE A 207 2.59 -6.76 0.27
CA ILE A 207 1.55 -7.72 -0.16
C ILE A 207 1.03 -8.52 1.04
N TYR A 208 1.91 -9.08 1.88
CA TYR A 208 1.48 -9.82 3.07
C TYR A 208 0.66 -8.98 4.04
N THR A 209 1.10 -7.75 4.30
CA THR A 209 0.37 -6.81 5.16
C THR A 209 -1.02 -6.52 4.60
N LYS A 210 -1.11 -6.35 3.28
CA LYS A 210 -2.38 -6.10 2.61
C LYS A 210 -3.31 -7.31 2.60
N MET A 211 -2.77 -8.52 2.39
CA MET A 211 -3.52 -9.78 2.52
C MET A 211 -4.12 -9.91 3.93
N VAL A 212 -3.33 -9.63 4.97
CA VAL A 212 -3.80 -9.65 6.37
C VAL A 212 -4.90 -8.61 6.60
N MET A 213 -4.74 -7.40 6.09
CA MET A 213 -5.71 -6.33 6.24
C MET A 213 -7.06 -6.68 5.58
N ILE A 214 -7.05 -7.05 4.30
CA ILE A 214 -8.26 -7.40 3.54
C ILE A 214 -8.97 -8.59 4.20
N SER A 215 -8.22 -9.62 4.57
CA SER A 215 -8.81 -10.82 5.18
C SER A 215 -9.41 -10.54 6.54
N ALA A 216 -8.73 -9.76 7.38
CA ALA A 216 -9.28 -9.36 8.67
C ALA A 216 -10.56 -8.55 8.50
N THR A 217 -10.57 -7.55 7.61
CA THR A 217 -11.77 -6.71 7.36
C THR A 217 -12.94 -7.54 6.83
N ASN A 218 -12.71 -8.39 5.82
CA ASN A 218 -13.75 -9.22 5.24
C ASN A 218 -14.26 -10.27 6.24
N ALA A 219 -13.38 -10.86 7.04
CA ALA A 219 -13.78 -11.82 8.06
C ALA A 219 -14.59 -11.17 9.19
N GLU A 220 -14.25 -9.95 9.61
CA GLU A 220 -15.03 -9.18 10.58
C GLU A 220 -16.43 -8.86 10.04
N GLN A 221 -16.54 -8.41 8.79
CA GLN A 221 -17.85 -8.17 8.16
C GLN A 221 -18.70 -9.45 8.09
N ASN A 222 -18.10 -10.59 7.75
CA ASN A 222 -18.81 -11.87 7.74
C ASN A 222 -19.22 -12.32 9.16
N LEU A 223 -18.38 -12.06 10.16
CA LEU A 223 -18.67 -12.37 11.57
C LEU A 223 -19.84 -11.54 12.11
N GLU A 224 -19.87 -10.22 11.80
CA GLU A 224 -20.99 -9.33 12.14
C GLU A 224 -22.32 -9.84 11.55
N ASN A 225 -22.28 -10.32 10.31
CA ASN A 225 -23.44 -10.89 9.61
C ASN A 225 -23.74 -12.35 9.98
N LYS A 226 -23.04 -12.93 10.96
CA LYS A 226 -23.17 -14.35 11.38
C LYS A 226 -22.91 -15.36 10.26
N HIS A 227 -22.20 -14.96 9.22
CA HIS A 227 -21.71 -15.82 8.14
C HIS A 227 -20.38 -16.48 8.53
N PHE A 228 -20.39 -17.28 9.62
CA PHE A 228 -19.16 -17.83 10.21
C PHE A 228 -18.30 -18.61 9.22
N ASN A 229 -18.89 -19.43 8.35
CA ASN A 229 -18.14 -20.21 7.37
C ASN A 229 -17.43 -19.32 6.33
N GLN A 230 -18.05 -18.21 5.93
CA GLN A 230 -17.41 -17.24 5.02
C GLN A 230 -16.25 -16.53 5.71
N ALA A 231 -16.43 -16.14 6.98
CA ALA A 231 -15.37 -15.54 7.78
C ALA A 231 -14.15 -16.48 7.92
N PHE A 232 -14.38 -17.78 8.15
CA PHE A 232 -13.31 -18.78 8.17
C PHE A 232 -12.59 -18.91 6.85
N ASN A 233 -13.33 -19.06 5.74
CA ASN A 233 -12.74 -19.31 4.43
C ASN A 233 -11.77 -18.17 4.03
N VAL A 234 -12.18 -16.92 4.26
CA VAL A 234 -11.34 -15.75 3.95
C VAL A 234 -10.05 -15.74 4.76
N ILE A 235 -10.11 -16.11 6.05
CA ILE A 235 -8.90 -16.18 6.88
C ILE A 235 -8.00 -17.32 6.42
N ASP A 236 -8.57 -18.49 6.14
CA ASP A 236 -7.83 -19.66 5.73
C ASP A 236 -7.13 -19.45 4.38
N GLU A 237 -7.77 -18.74 3.46
CA GLU A 237 -7.19 -18.33 2.18
C GLU A 237 -5.92 -17.49 2.38
N ALA A 238 -5.96 -16.45 3.21
CA ALA A 238 -4.76 -15.66 3.48
C ALA A 238 -3.69 -16.41 4.28
N LEU A 239 -4.08 -17.28 5.22
CA LEU A 239 -3.14 -18.09 6.00
C LEU A 239 -2.35 -19.10 5.15
N GLN A 240 -2.77 -19.39 3.91
CA GLN A 240 -1.96 -20.16 2.95
C GLN A 240 -0.66 -19.42 2.57
N TYR A 241 -0.70 -18.09 2.55
CA TYR A 241 0.44 -17.24 2.18
C TYR A 241 1.16 -16.67 3.40
N VAL A 242 0.41 -16.24 4.42
CA VAL A 242 0.94 -15.68 5.68
C VAL A 242 0.83 -16.68 6.83
N VAL A 243 1.47 -17.83 6.65
CA VAL A 243 1.49 -18.95 7.61
C VAL A 243 2.03 -18.45 8.95
N ASN A 244 1.21 -18.49 10.00
CA ASN A 244 1.50 -17.99 11.36
C ASN A 244 1.30 -16.48 11.61
N ASN A 245 0.47 -15.80 10.82
CA ASN A 245 0.07 -14.45 11.20
C ASN A 245 -0.80 -14.45 12.48
N GLU A 246 -0.26 -13.94 13.59
CA GLU A 246 -0.93 -13.93 14.90
C GLU A 246 -2.31 -13.26 14.89
N LYS A 247 -2.44 -12.16 14.13
CA LYS A 247 -3.71 -11.43 14.02
C LYS A 247 -4.80 -12.29 13.37
N LEU A 248 -4.48 -12.95 12.26
CA LEU A 248 -5.42 -13.82 11.56
C LEU A 248 -5.77 -15.08 12.39
N LEU A 249 -4.79 -15.67 13.06
CA LEU A 249 -5.01 -16.81 13.95
C LEU A 249 -5.92 -16.45 15.14
N SER A 250 -5.65 -15.32 15.81
CA SER A 250 -6.50 -14.84 16.90
C SER A 250 -7.94 -14.54 16.43
N LEU A 251 -8.10 -13.98 15.22
CA LEU A 251 -9.42 -13.75 14.64
C LEU A 251 -10.15 -15.07 14.33
N LYS A 252 -9.43 -16.07 13.83
CA LYS A 252 -9.95 -17.42 13.59
C LYS A 252 -10.47 -18.07 14.88
N ASP A 253 -9.73 -17.94 15.97
CA ASP A 253 -10.16 -18.44 17.30
C ASP A 253 -11.43 -17.73 17.78
N ARG A 254 -11.49 -16.40 17.63
CA ARG A 254 -12.70 -15.61 17.98
C ARG A 254 -13.92 -16.05 17.19
N ILE A 255 -13.78 -16.25 15.88
CA ILE A 255 -14.88 -16.75 15.02
C ILE A 255 -15.34 -18.13 15.48
N THR A 256 -14.41 -19.00 15.87
CA THR A 256 -14.73 -20.34 16.40
C THR A 256 -15.56 -20.25 17.67
N GLU A 257 -15.14 -19.41 18.62
CA GLU A 257 -15.84 -19.22 19.89
C GLU A 257 -17.22 -18.61 19.69
N GLU A 258 -17.34 -17.56 18.88
CA GLU A 258 -18.63 -16.92 18.59
C GLU A 258 -19.60 -17.87 17.87
N LYS A 259 -19.11 -18.67 16.91
CA LYS A 259 -19.91 -19.69 16.24
C LYS A 259 -20.46 -20.71 17.24
N SER A 260 -19.59 -21.27 18.08
CA SER A 260 -19.99 -22.25 19.09
C SER A 260 -20.99 -21.67 20.10
N SER A 261 -20.79 -20.41 20.52
CA SER A 261 -21.69 -19.71 21.43
C SER A 261 -23.06 -19.48 20.79
N PHE A 262 -23.08 -19.05 19.53
CA PHE A 262 -24.31 -18.85 18.76
C PHE A 262 -25.09 -20.15 18.57
N GLU A 263 -24.43 -21.23 18.13
CA GLU A 263 -25.05 -22.55 17.94
C GLU A 263 -25.63 -23.10 19.25
N LYS A 264 -24.91 -22.96 20.36
CA LYS A 264 -25.40 -23.38 21.67
C LYS A 264 -26.63 -22.56 22.11
N ALA A 265 -26.58 -21.24 21.96
CA ALA A 265 -27.70 -20.37 22.33
C ALA A 265 -28.95 -20.68 21.49
N GLU A 266 -28.78 -21.02 20.20
CA GLU A 266 -29.88 -21.38 19.33
C GLU A 266 -30.46 -22.76 19.70
N GLN A 267 -29.62 -23.73 20.00
CA GLN A 267 -30.05 -25.04 20.51
C GLN A 267 -30.88 -24.89 21.80
N GLU A 268 -30.43 -24.07 22.75
CA GLU A 268 -31.17 -23.79 23.99
C GLU A 268 -32.53 -23.11 23.73
N ARG A 269 -32.62 -22.23 22.73
CA ARG A 269 -33.90 -21.61 22.33
C ARG A 269 -34.87 -22.63 21.76
N ILE A 270 -34.39 -23.51 20.88
CA ILE A 270 -35.19 -24.58 20.29
C ILE A 270 -35.70 -25.52 21.39
N GLU A 271 -34.85 -25.93 22.32
CA GLU A 271 -35.24 -26.80 23.44
C GLU A 271 -36.29 -26.15 24.33
N LYS A 272 -36.13 -24.86 24.66
CA LYS A 272 -37.14 -24.10 25.43
C LYS A 272 -38.47 -24.02 24.68
N ALA A 273 -38.44 -23.78 23.37
CA ALA A 273 -39.65 -23.74 22.55
C ALA A 273 -40.35 -25.11 22.50
N ILE A 274 -39.60 -26.20 22.35
CA ILE A 274 -40.13 -27.58 22.37
C ILE A 274 -40.75 -27.89 23.73
N LEU A 275 -40.08 -27.56 24.84
CA LEU A 275 -40.61 -27.80 26.18
C LEU A 275 -41.86 -26.97 26.46
N ALA A 276 -41.91 -25.73 25.99
CA ALA A 276 -43.10 -24.88 26.11
C ALA A 276 -44.27 -25.46 25.31
N ALA A 277 -44.03 -25.87 24.06
CA ALA A 277 -45.04 -26.52 23.22
C ALA A 277 -45.58 -27.81 23.87
N LYS A 278 -44.71 -28.68 24.38
CA LYS A 278 -45.13 -29.91 25.08
C LYS A 278 -45.96 -29.65 26.33
N LYS A 279 -45.58 -28.66 27.15
CA LYS A 279 -46.35 -28.28 28.35
C LYS A 279 -47.71 -27.73 27.98
N GLU A 280 -47.79 -26.97 26.89
CA GLU A 280 -49.05 -26.44 26.39
C GLU A 280 -49.95 -27.54 25.86
N GLU A 281 -49.41 -28.48 25.09
CA GLU A 281 -50.12 -29.67 24.62
C GLU A 281 -50.64 -30.53 25.79
N GLU A 282 -49.81 -30.81 26.80
CA GLU A 282 -50.22 -31.54 27.99
C GLU A 282 -51.35 -30.83 28.74
N ARG A 283 -51.25 -29.49 28.86
CA ARG A 283 -52.31 -28.67 29.47
C ARG A 283 -53.60 -28.75 28.65
N ASN A 284 -53.51 -28.70 27.33
CA ASN A 284 -54.68 -28.80 26.44
C ASN A 284 -55.34 -30.19 26.54
N LEU A 285 -54.55 -31.26 26.68
CA LEU A 285 -55.06 -32.63 26.82
C LEU A 285 -55.67 -32.92 28.20
N THR A 286 -55.19 -32.28 29.27
CA THR A 286 -55.53 -32.69 30.64
C THR A 286 -56.29 -31.65 31.46
N LYS A 287 -56.21 -30.37 31.09
CA LYS A 287 -56.72 -29.24 31.91
C LYS A 287 -57.43 -28.17 31.08
N ALA A 288 -57.73 -28.42 29.81
CA ALA A 288 -58.41 -27.45 28.96
C ALA A 288 -59.84 -27.17 29.42
N VAL A 289 -60.59 -28.17 29.92
CA VAL A 289 -61.99 -27.98 30.30
C VAL A 289 -62.14 -27.93 31.82
N GLN A 290 -62.83 -26.89 32.31
CA GLN A 290 -63.10 -26.69 33.74
C GLN A 290 -64.58 -26.38 33.98
N VAL A 291 -65.18 -26.99 35.00
CA VAL A 291 -66.55 -26.66 35.44
C VAL A 291 -66.50 -25.41 36.31
N THR A 292 -67.20 -24.35 35.91
CA THR A 292 -67.24 -23.05 36.62
C THR A 292 -68.42 -22.92 37.57
N SER A 293 -69.52 -23.61 37.29
CA SER A 293 -70.70 -23.64 38.18
C SER A 293 -71.46 -24.94 38.00
N ILE A 294 -72.05 -25.42 39.10
CA ILE A 294 -72.96 -26.56 39.10
C ILE A 294 -74.07 -26.32 40.12
N ASN A 295 -75.31 -26.46 39.68
CA ASN A 295 -76.49 -26.33 40.52
C ASN A 295 -77.34 -27.59 40.40
N LEU A 296 -78.00 -27.95 41.49
CA LEU A 296 -79.03 -28.98 41.51
C LEU A 296 -80.30 -28.34 42.06
N LYS A 297 -81.39 -28.42 41.30
CA LYS A 297 -82.71 -27.93 41.71
C LYS A 297 -83.69 -29.10 41.71
N VAL A 298 -84.37 -29.31 42.83
CA VAL A 298 -85.43 -30.32 42.94
C VAL A 298 -86.77 -29.62 42.70
N ASP A 299 -87.60 -30.18 41.84
CA ASP A 299 -88.93 -29.66 41.56
C ASP A 299 -89.99 -30.19 42.54
N LYS A 300 -91.21 -29.65 42.42
CA LYS A 300 -92.36 -30.04 43.27
C LYS A 300 -92.85 -31.48 43.07
N TYR A 301 -92.36 -32.18 42.04
CA TYR A 301 -92.70 -33.57 41.73
C TYR A 301 -91.62 -34.55 42.20
N GLY A 302 -90.49 -34.03 42.68
CA GLY A 302 -89.37 -34.82 43.20
C GLY A 302 -88.29 -35.10 42.16
N ASP A 303 -88.34 -34.48 40.98
CA ASP A 303 -87.32 -34.60 39.94
C ASP A 303 -86.20 -33.59 40.21
N ALA A 304 -84.94 -34.02 40.07
CA ALA A 304 -83.79 -33.14 40.25
C ALA A 304 -83.14 -32.79 38.90
N TYR A 305 -83.08 -31.49 38.63
CA TYR A 305 -82.44 -30.90 37.47
C TYR A 305 -81.03 -30.46 37.84
N ILE A 306 -80.05 -30.97 37.13
CA ILE A 306 -78.64 -30.61 37.26
C ILE A 306 -78.31 -29.68 36.10
N ASP A 307 -77.89 -28.46 36.41
CA ASP A 307 -77.40 -27.47 35.44
C ASP A 307 -75.97 -27.07 35.77
N GLY A 308 -75.12 -26.89 34.77
CA GLY A 308 -73.75 -26.47 34.98
C GLY A 308 -73.11 -25.80 33.78
N ILE A 309 -72.07 -25.01 34.05
CA ILE A 309 -71.30 -24.29 33.05
C ILE A 309 -69.88 -24.84 33.05
N VAL A 310 -69.35 -25.11 31.86
CA VAL A 310 -67.94 -25.40 31.63
C VAL A 310 -67.28 -24.28 30.84
N LYS A 311 -65.97 -24.13 31.00
CA LYS A 311 -65.13 -23.18 30.27
C LYS A 311 -63.94 -23.90 29.67
N ASN A 312 -63.62 -23.57 28.42
CA ASN A 312 -62.32 -23.90 27.84
C ASN A 312 -61.27 -22.90 28.34
N SER A 313 -60.42 -23.35 29.28
CA SER A 313 -59.27 -22.65 29.85
C SER A 313 -57.93 -23.05 29.18
N GLY A 314 -57.97 -23.87 28.13
CA GLY A 314 -56.84 -24.21 27.26
C GLY A 314 -56.58 -23.16 26.18
N THR A 315 -55.53 -23.37 25.38
CA THR A 315 -55.17 -22.53 24.22
C THR A 315 -55.63 -23.11 22.88
N GLU A 316 -56.13 -24.35 22.86
CA GLU A 316 -56.71 -24.99 21.70
C GLU A 316 -58.24 -25.14 21.81
N THR A 317 -58.88 -25.35 20.67
CA THR A 317 -60.32 -25.62 20.63
C THR A 317 -60.59 -27.04 21.11
N VAL A 318 -61.56 -27.22 21.99
CA VAL A 318 -61.98 -28.53 22.48
C VAL A 318 -63.33 -28.93 21.88
N HIS A 319 -63.48 -30.22 21.62
CA HIS A 319 -64.63 -30.82 20.96
C HIS A 319 -65.19 -31.98 21.79
N SER A 320 -66.47 -32.30 21.58
CA SER A 320 -67.13 -33.50 22.14
C SER A 320 -66.95 -33.64 23.65
N ILE A 321 -67.26 -32.58 24.40
CA ILE A 321 -67.04 -32.52 25.84
C ILE A 321 -68.11 -33.34 26.57
N ILE A 322 -67.67 -34.34 27.33
CA ILE A 322 -68.53 -35.24 28.12
C ILE A 322 -68.22 -35.05 29.60
N ILE A 323 -69.27 -34.85 30.39
CA ILE A 323 -69.24 -34.71 31.84
C ILE A 323 -69.76 -36.00 32.48
N GLU A 324 -68.92 -36.65 33.27
CA GLU A 324 -69.29 -37.80 34.09
C GLU A 324 -69.50 -37.33 35.53
N PHE A 325 -70.66 -37.64 36.11
CA PHE A 325 -71.04 -37.16 37.45
C PHE A 325 -71.66 -38.27 38.31
N THR A 326 -71.59 -38.06 39.62
CA THR A 326 -72.27 -38.87 40.64
C THR A 326 -73.20 -37.97 41.45
N VAL A 327 -74.45 -38.42 41.62
CA VAL A 327 -75.40 -37.78 42.53
C VAL A 327 -75.36 -38.53 43.86
N VAL A 328 -75.20 -37.81 44.96
CA VAL A 328 -75.11 -38.36 46.33
C VAL A 328 -76.15 -37.73 47.25
N ASP A 329 -76.60 -38.47 48.25
CA ASP A 329 -77.48 -37.93 49.29
C ASP A 329 -76.73 -37.17 50.40
N LYS A 330 -77.46 -36.64 51.38
CA LYS A 330 -76.91 -35.90 52.53
C LYS A 330 -75.92 -36.73 53.38
N SER A 331 -76.04 -38.06 53.37
CA SER A 331 -75.14 -38.99 54.06
C SER A 331 -73.93 -39.40 53.23
N GLY A 332 -73.82 -38.91 51.99
CA GLY A 332 -72.77 -39.27 51.05
C GLY A 332 -73.01 -40.60 50.33
N LYS A 333 -74.20 -41.20 50.46
CA LYS A 333 -74.54 -42.44 49.74
C LYS A 333 -74.85 -42.10 48.28
N LYS A 334 -74.23 -42.85 47.38
CA LYS A 334 -74.46 -42.74 45.93
C LYS A 334 -75.90 -43.08 45.56
N LEU A 335 -76.54 -42.16 44.83
CA LEU A 335 -77.90 -42.27 44.29
C LEU A 335 -77.88 -42.65 42.81
N GLU A 336 -77.05 -41.97 42.01
CA GLU A 336 -76.95 -42.18 40.56
C GLU A 336 -75.52 -41.88 40.07
N GLU A 337 -75.14 -42.53 38.97
CA GLU A 337 -73.99 -42.16 38.14
C GLU A 337 -74.49 -41.92 36.71
N GLY A 338 -74.03 -40.84 36.09
CA GLY A 338 -74.50 -40.45 34.76
C GLY A 338 -73.42 -39.78 33.93
N LYS A 339 -73.73 -39.63 32.63
CA LYS A 339 -72.91 -38.88 31.68
C LYS A 339 -73.80 -37.93 30.90
N THR A 340 -73.35 -36.70 30.69
CA THR A 340 -74.04 -35.71 29.87
C THR A 340 -73.06 -34.98 28.95
N ASN A 341 -73.57 -34.39 27.88
CA ASN A 341 -72.78 -33.64 26.89
C ASN A 341 -72.92 -32.14 27.15
N VAL A 342 -71.88 -31.39 26.81
CA VAL A 342 -71.89 -29.93 26.85
C VAL A 342 -72.37 -29.36 25.51
N PHE A 343 -73.18 -28.31 25.57
CA PHE A 343 -73.63 -27.51 24.43
C PHE A 343 -73.15 -26.05 24.55
N PRO A 344 -72.53 -25.48 23.50
CA PRO A 344 -72.20 -26.11 22.23
C PRO A 344 -71.10 -27.19 22.38
N ASN A 345 -71.11 -28.19 21.51
CA ASN A 345 -70.18 -29.33 21.53
C ASN A 345 -68.74 -28.99 21.09
N LYS A 346 -68.47 -27.71 20.83
CA LYS A 346 -67.19 -27.12 20.44
C LYS A 346 -67.00 -25.84 21.23
N LEU A 347 -65.90 -25.74 21.97
CA LEU A 347 -65.53 -24.53 22.71
C LEU A 347 -64.15 -24.05 22.26
N VAL A 348 -64.09 -22.85 21.68
CA VAL A 348 -62.82 -22.17 21.42
C VAL A 348 -62.18 -21.69 22.73
N PRO A 349 -60.88 -21.37 22.77
CA PRO A 349 -60.22 -20.85 23.96
C PRO A 349 -60.99 -19.69 24.61
N GLY A 350 -61.27 -19.82 25.91
CA GLY A 350 -62.02 -18.84 26.69
C GLY A 350 -63.55 -18.95 26.62
N GLN A 351 -64.10 -19.74 25.69
CA GLN A 351 -65.54 -19.91 25.52
C GLN A 351 -66.14 -20.81 26.62
N THR A 352 -67.41 -20.56 26.95
CA THR A 352 -68.20 -21.36 27.88
C THR A 352 -69.27 -22.18 27.15
N GLY A 353 -69.61 -23.33 27.73
CA GLY A 353 -70.74 -24.16 27.32
C GLY A 353 -71.52 -24.63 28.54
N GLU A 354 -72.72 -25.13 28.31
CA GLU A 354 -73.67 -25.52 29.35
C GLU A 354 -73.97 -27.02 29.23
N PHE A 355 -74.21 -27.68 30.36
CA PHE A 355 -74.69 -29.06 30.40
C PHE A 355 -75.89 -29.16 31.34
N GLU A 356 -76.81 -30.04 30.97
CA GLU A 356 -78.01 -30.31 31.75
C GLU A 356 -78.23 -31.83 31.86
N HIS A 357 -78.79 -32.28 32.99
CA HIS A 357 -79.25 -33.65 33.18
C HIS A 357 -80.40 -33.70 34.18
N VAL A 358 -81.34 -34.62 33.98
CA VAL A 358 -82.47 -34.85 34.88
C VAL A 358 -82.31 -36.21 35.56
N THR A 359 -82.32 -36.23 36.88
CA THR A 359 -82.34 -37.48 37.68
C THR A 359 -83.66 -37.61 38.43
N TYR A 360 -84.25 -38.80 38.33
CA TYR A 360 -85.49 -39.18 39.01
C TYR A 360 -85.24 -39.82 40.40
N SER A 361 -83.97 -39.95 40.80
CA SER A 361 -83.55 -40.74 41.97
C SER A 361 -83.21 -39.88 43.20
N ALA A 362 -83.24 -38.54 43.07
CA ALA A 362 -82.75 -37.60 44.08
C ALA A 362 -83.89 -36.92 44.87
N LYS A 363 -83.88 -37.07 46.20
CA LYS A 363 -84.80 -36.37 47.12
C LYS A 363 -84.18 -35.05 47.61
N GLU A 364 -84.97 -34.21 48.29
CA GLU A 364 -84.52 -32.93 48.87
C GLU A 364 -83.15 -33.09 49.60
N ASN A 365 -82.20 -32.20 49.28
CA ASN A 365 -80.81 -32.15 49.78
C ASN A 365 -79.75 -33.06 49.12
N ALA A 366 -79.94 -33.48 47.87
CA ALA A 366 -78.89 -34.16 47.09
C ALA A 366 -77.76 -33.21 46.66
N LYS A 367 -76.57 -33.77 46.43
CA LYS A 367 -75.39 -33.06 45.90
C LYS A 367 -74.87 -33.77 44.64
N VAL A 368 -74.27 -33.01 43.73
CA VAL A 368 -73.63 -33.54 42.52
C VAL A 368 -72.13 -33.38 42.62
N ASN A 369 -71.41 -34.47 42.37
CA ASN A 369 -69.96 -34.49 42.26
C ASN A 369 -69.57 -34.82 40.82
N ILE A 370 -68.66 -34.04 40.23
CA ILE A 370 -68.08 -34.35 38.93
C ILE A 370 -66.97 -35.37 39.13
N ASN A 371 -67.07 -36.50 38.44
CA ASN A 371 -66.10 -37.60 38.52
C ASN A 371 -64.97 -37.38 37.51
N ASN A 372 -65.33 -37.06 36.26
CA ASN A 372 -64.39 -36.92 35.17
C ASN A 372 -64.98 -36.02 34.07
N ILE A 373 -64.09 -35.35 33.33
CA ILE A 373 -64.43 -34.56 32.15
C ILE A 373 -63.52 -35.05 31.03
N SER A 374 -64.10 -35.41 29.89
CA SER A 374 -63.34 -35.84 28.70
C SER A 374 -63.69 -35.00 27.49
N TRP A 375 -62.71 -34.76 26.62
CA TRP A 375 -62.85 -33.97 25.40
C TRP A 375 -61.84 -34.45 24.35
N LEU A 376 -62.00 -33.96 23.12
CA LEU A 376 -61.09 -34.17 22.00
C LEU A 376 -60.50 -32.83 21.55
N LEU A 377 -59.24 -32.81 21.16
CA LEU A 377 -58.59 -31.63 20.55
C LEU A 377 -58.82 -31.57 19.04
N GLU A 378 -59.19 -32.67 18.42
CA GLU A 378 -59.54 -32.75 17.00
C GLU A 378 -61.03 -33.00 16.79
N GLU A 379 -61.58 -32.38 15.74
CA GLU A 379 -62.96 -32.62 15.33
C GLU A 379 -63.09 -34.02 14.74
N LYS A 380 -63.90 -34.88 15.38
CA LYS A 380 -64.21 -36.20 14.85
C LYS A 380 -65.10 -36.03 13.62
N LYS A 381 -64.50 -36.07 12.43
CA LYS A 381 -65.23 -36.12 11.16
C LYS A 381 -66.00 -37.44 11.11
N GLY A 382 -67.32 -37.35 11.20
CA GLY A 382 -68.24 -38.49 11.09
C GLY A 382 -68.35 -39.02 9.67
#